data_AF-A0A1G4AM45-F1
#
_entry.id   AF-A0A1G4AM45-F1
#
_cell.length_a   1.000
_cell.length_b   1.000
_cell.length_c   1.000
_cell.angle_alpha   90.00
_cell.angle_beta   90.00
_cell.angle_gamma   90.00
#
_symmetry.space_group_name_H-M   'P 1'
#
loop_
_entity.id
_entity.type
_entity.pdbx_description
1 polymer ?
#
loop_
_entity_poly.entity_id
_entity_poly.type
_entity_poly.pdbx_seq_one_letter_code
_entity_poly.pdbx_strand_id
1 'polypeptide(L)'
;MAHEMKHLMEEEGFIDARIPRLFYDALQIVIANSDEARARVFAERASAERLCVGGSDSPKMLRLQRYAQIPASHVLAVQYGTSKTWTQEANKVPQGLND
;
A
#
# COMPACT_ATOMS: atom_id res chain seq x y z
N MET A 1 -5.66 -15.11 -4.19
CA MET A 1 -4.74 -14.68 -5.27
C MET A 1 -3.50 -13.92 -4.79
N ALA A 2 -3.57 -12.66 -4.32
CA ALA A 2 -2.39 -11.88 -3.89
C ALA A 2 -1.62 -12.49 -2.70
N HIS A 3 -2.38 -12.82 -1.63
CA HIS A 3 -1.87 -13.47 -0.43
C HIS A 3 -1.34 -14.87 -0.70
N GLU A 4 -2.04 -15.60 -1.56
CA GLU A 4 -1.72 -16.97 -1.95
C GLU A 4 -0.44 -17.04 -2.77
N MET A 5 -0.24 -16.08 -3.69
CA MET A 5 1.01 -15.95 -4.43
C MET A 5 2.16 -15.55 -3.51
N LYS A 6 1.97 -14.61 -2.57
CA LYS A 6 2.97 -14.28 -1.55
C LYS A 6 3.37 -15.52 -0.74
N HIS A 7 2.38 -16.29 -0.27
CA HIS A 7 2.62 -17.47 0.55
C HIS A 7 3.47 -18.54 -0.17
N LEU A 8 3.10 -18.89 -1.41
CA LEU A 8 3.86 -19.83 -2.23
C LEU A 8 5.31 -19.34 -2.47
N MET A 9 5.50 -18.04 -2.63
CA MET A 9 6.83 -17.47 -2.87
C MET A 9 7.69 -17.46 -1.62
N GLU A 10 7.09 -17.25 -0.44
CA GLU A 10 7.77 -17.40 0.85
C GLU A 10 8.17 -18.86 1.11
N GLU A 11 7.29 -19.82 0.80
CA GLU A 11 7.59 -21.25 0.90
C GLU A 11 8.76 -21.67 -0.01
N GLU A 12 8.80 -21.15 -1.24
CA GLU A 12 9.85 -21.42 -2.22
C GLU A 12 11.12 -20.54 -2.05
N GLY A 13 11.13 -19.64 -1.06
CA GLY A 13 12.28 -18.76 -0.77
C GLY A 13 12.53 -17.63 -1.78
N PHE A 14 11.53 -17.30 -2.62
CA PHE A 14 11.63 -16.25 -3.62
C PHE A 14 11.19 -14.88 -3.08
N ILE A 15 12.12 -13.93 -3.08
CA ILE A 15 11.84 -12.51 -2.84
C ILE A 15 11.51 -11.84 -4.17
N ASP A 16 10.32 -11.26 -4.30
CA ASP A 16 9.85 -10.72 -5.58
C ASP A 16 9.28 -9.30 -5.48
N ALA A 17 9.76 -8.44 -6.37
CA ALA A 17 9.33 -7.06 -6.49
C ALA A 17 7.84 -6.87 -6.90
N ARG A 18 7.16 -7.91 -7.36
CA ARG A 18 5.74 -7.90 -7.75
C ARG A 18 4.81 -7.77 -6.55
N ILE A 19 5.16 -8.34 -5.39
CA ILE A 19 4.34 -8.23 -4.17
C ILE A 19 4.27 -6.78 -3.65
N PRO A 20 5.38 -6.05 -3.42
CA PRO A 20 5.31 -4.65 -3.02
C PRO A 20 4.66 -3.77 -4.10
N ARG A 21 4.78 -4.15 -5.38
CA ARG A 21 4.10 -3.46 -6.49
C ARG A 21 2.58 -3.61 -6.40
N LEU A 22 2.09 -4.81 -6.11
CA LEU A 22 0.68 -5.09 -5.99
C LEU A 22 0.01 -4.25 -4.88
N PHE A 23 0.65 -4.18 -3.71
CA PHE A 23 0.16 -3.32 -2.64
C PHE A 23 0.24 -1.84 -3.00
N TYR A 24 1.26 -1.42 -3.76
CA TYR A 24 1.34 -0.05 -4.26
C TYR A 24 0.23 0.29 -5.27
N ASP A 25 -0.12 -0.62 -6.17
CA ASP A 25 -1.23 -0.43 -7.10
C ASP A 25 -2.57 -0.35 -6.34
N ALA A 26 -2.76 -1.19 -5.30
CA ALA A 26 -3.93 -1.12 -4.42
C ALA A 26 -4.02 0.22 -3.67
N LEU A 27 -2.90 0.73 -3.14
CA LEU A 27 -2.78 2.07 -2.54
C LEU A 27 -3.28 3.15 -3.52
N GLN A 28 -2.84 3.11 -4.78
CA GLN A 28 -3.22 4.11 -5.79
C GLN A 28 -4.74 4.14 -6.04
N ILE A 29 -5.38 2.96 -6.07
CA ILE A 29 -6.83 2.85 -6.27
C ILE A 29 -7.60 3.46 -5.09
N VAL A 30 -7.24 3.10 -3.86
CA VAL A 30 -7.99 3.56 -2.68
C VAL A 30 -7.77 5.04 -2.38
N ILE A 31 -6.55 5.55 -2.58
CA ILE A 31 -6.27 6.98 -2.34
C ILE A 31 -6.94 7.88 -3.38
N ALA A 32 -7.09 7.41 -4.63
CA ALA A 32 -7.86 8.12 -5.66
C ALA A 32 -9.38 8.17 -5.32
N ASN A 33 -9.85 7.30 -4.43
CA ASN A 33 -11.22 7.27 -3.90
C ASN A 33 -11.36 7.88 -2.50
N SER A 34 -10.37 8.67 -2.06
CA SER A 34 -10.34 9.36 -0.77
C SER A 34 -10.37 8.43 0.47
N ASP A 35 -9.96 7.17 0.30
CA ASP A 35 -9.87 6.21 1.40
C ASP A 35 -8.43 6.16 1.95
N GLU A 36 -8.15 7.05 2.90
CA GLU A 36 -6.85 7.14 3.53
C GLU A 36 -6.58 5.99 4.51
N ALA A 37 -7.62 5.37 5.08
CA ALA A 37 -7.47 4.25 6.00
C ALA A 37 -6.92 3.00 5.30
N ARG A 38 -7.52 2.60 4.18
CA ARG A 38 -6.98 1.50 3.36
C ARG A 38 -5.66 1.88 2.71
N ALA A 39 -5.51 3.14 2.28
CA ALA A 39 -4.25 3.63 1.72
C ALA A 39 -3.08 3.41 2.68
N ARG A 40 -3.25 3.78 3.96
CA ARG A 40 -2.24 3.53 5.00
C ARG A 40 -1.82 2.07 5.05
N VAL A 41 -2.79 1.15 5.17
CA VAL A 41 -2.49 -0.28 5.31
C VAL A 41 -1.76 -0.83 4.08
N PHE A 42 -2.18 -0.45 2.87
CA PHE A 42 -1.50 -0.89 1.66
C PHE A 42 -0.09 -0.29 1.53
N ALA A 43 0.13 0.95 1.97
CA ALA A 43 1.46 1.53 2.03
C ALA A 43 2.37 0.82 3.05
N GLU A 44 1.85 0.46 4.23
CA GLU A 44 2.56 -0.33 5.23
C GLU A 44 2.96 -1.71 4.68
N ARG A 45 2.01 -2.45 4.09
CA ARG A 45 2.27 -3.75 3.47
C ARG A 45 3.29 -3.64 2.33
N ALA A 46 3.13 -2.66 1.43
CA ALA A 46 4.10 -2.41 0.37
C ALA A 46 5.51 -2.11 0.93
N SER A 47 5.60 -1.36 2.03
CA SER A 47 6.88 -1.03 2.66
C SER A 47 7.54 -2.26 3.29
N ALA A 48 6.78 -3.10 4.00
CA ALA A 48 7.29 -4.33 4.60
C ALA A 48 7.90 -5.27 3.55
N GLU A 49 7.20 -5.46 2.43
CA GLU A 49 7.68 -6.29 1.32
C GLU A 49 8.88 -5.64 0.60
N ARG A 50 8.89 -4.30 0.50
CA ARG A 50 9.99 -3.58 -0.15
C ARG A 50 11.27 -3.62 0.68
N LEU A 51 11.17 -3.69 2.00
CA LEU A 51 12.31 -3.86 2.90
C LEU A 51 13.07 -5.16 2.56
N CYS A 52 12.34 -6.26 2.32
CA CYS A 52 12.92 -7.55 1.95
C CYS A 52 13.62 -7.53 0.59
N VAL A 53 13.06 -6.80 -0.40
CA VAL A 53 13.55 -6.80 -1.79
C VAL A 53 14.65 -5.77 -2.04
N GLY A 54 14.58 -4.60 -1.40
CA GLY A 54 15.31 -3.41 -1.82
C GLY A 54 16.10 -2.70 -0.73
N GLY A 55 16.06 -3.17 0.52
CA GLY A 55 16.73 -2.52 1.63
C GLY A 55 15.99 -1.28 2.17
N SER A 56 16.32 -0.92 3.41
CA SER A 56 15.67 0.14 4.18
C SER A 56 15.98 1.55 3.66
N ASP A 57 17.10 1.73 2.98
CA ASP A 57 17.59 3.01 2.46
C ASP A 57 17.06 3.34 1.05
N SER A 58 16.35 2.41 0.41
CA SER A 58 15.88 2.63 -0.95
C SER A 58 14.87 3.79 -1.03
N PRO A 59 14.98 4.70 -2.03
CA PRO A 59 14.04 5.81 -2.18
C PRO A 59 12.57 5.37 -2.33
N LYS A 60 12.35 4.15 -2.85
CA LYS A 60 11.02 3.54 -2.95
C LYS A 60 10.49 3.17 -1.57
N MET A 61 11.32 2.58 -0.71
CA MET A 61 10.95 2.24 0.66
C MET A 61 10.56 3.49 1.46
N LEU A 62 11.42 4.53 1.42
CA LEU A 62 11.18 5.78 2.14
C LEU A 62 9.88 6.48 1.71
N ARG A 63 9.55 6.43 0.41
CA ARG A 63 8.26 6.96 -0.07
C ARG A 63 7.06 6.16 0.47
N LEU A 64 7.15 4.83 0.47
CA LEU A 64 6.07 3.99 0.99
C LEU A 64 5.84 4.22 2.49
N GLN A 65 6.92 4.35 3.27
CA GLN A 65 6.82 4.73 4.69
C GLN A 65 6.16 6.09 4.87
N ARG A 66 6.50 7.08 4.03
CA ARG A 66 5.84 8.39 4.05
C ARG A 66 4.35 8.28 3.75
N TYR A 67 3.95 7.45 2.80
CA TYR A 67 2.53 7.23 2.48
C TYR A 67 1.78 6.49 3.59
N ALA A 68 2.44 5.59 4.32
CA ALA A 68 1.86 4.96 5.50
C ALA A 68 1.58 6.00 6.61
N GLN A 69 2.55 6.88 6.86
CA GLN A 69 2.42 7.93 7.88
C GLN A 69 1.40 9.01 7.47
N ILE A 70 1.46 9.46 6.22
CA ILE A 70 0.67 10.55 5.67
C ILE A 70 0.12 10.13 4.30
N PRO A 71 -1.00 9.38 4.24
CA PRO A 71 -1.57 8.92 2.96
C PRO A 71 -1.87 10.07 1.98
N ALA A 72 -2.32 11.21 2.50
CA ALA A 72 -2.57 12.43 1.74
C ALA A 72 -1.33 13.04 1.05
N SER A 73 -0.12 12.59 1.41
CA SER A 73 1.11 13.00 0.71
C SER A 73 1.29 12.34 -0.66
N HIS A 74 0.45 11.36 -1.00
CA HIS A 74 0.44 10.76 -2.33
C HIS A 74 -0.13 11.74 -3.36
N VAL A 75 0.51 11.82 -4.54
CA VAL A 75 0.10 12.75 -5.60
C VAL A 75 -1.36 12.59 -6.03
N LEU A 76 -1.87 11.35 -6.02
CA LEU A 76 -3.28 11.06 -6.35
C LEU A 76 -4.27 11.58 -5.31
N ALA A 77 -3.87 11.77 -4.05
CA ALA A 77 -4.74 12.39 -3.05
C ALA A 77 -5.03 13.86 -3.39
N VAL A 78 -4.01 14.58 -3.86
CA VAL A 78 -4.10 16.03 -4.15
C VAL A 78 -4.66 16.29 -5.55
N GLN A 79 -4.28 15.48 -6.54
CA GLN A 79 -4.61 15.72 -7.95
C GLN A 79 -5.87 14.98 -8.43
N TYR A 80 -6.20 13.83 -7.83
CA TYR A 80 -7.21 12.90 -8.34
C TYR A 80 -8.15 12.38 -7.25
N GLY A 81 -8.24 13.04 -6.08
CA GLY A 81 -9.26 12.80 -5.06
C GLY A 81 -10.66 13.23 -5.54
N THR A 82 -11.05 12.82 -6.74
CA THR A 82 -12.29 13.22 -7.43
C THR A 82 -13.47 12.37 -6.99
N SER A 83 -13.22 11.14 -6.56
CA SER A 83 -14.25 10.22 -6.04
C SER A 83 -14.24 10.24 -4.51
N LYS A 84 -15.43 10.45 -3.93
CA LYS A 84 -15.67 10.39 -2.49
C LYS A 84 -16.39 9.11 -2.07
N THR A 85 -16.56 8.16 -2.99
CA THR A 85 -17.37 6.96 -2.77
C THR A 85 -16.88 6.12 -1.59
N TRP A 86 -15.58 6.10 -1.33
CA TRP A 86 -14.97 5.35 -0.24
C TRP A 86 -14.28 6.25 0.80
N THR A 87 -14.78 7.48 0.96
CA THR A 87 -14.11 8.46 1.83
C THR A 87 -13.95 7.92 3.24
N GLN A 88 -12.70 7.86 3.69
CA GLN A 88 -12.37 7.40 5.03
C GLN A 88 -11.06 8.05 5.49
N GLU A 89 -11.09 8.66 6.67
CA GLU A 89 -9.91 9.28 7.28
C GLU A 89 -8.89 8.22 7.69
N ALA A 90 -7.60 8.55 7.62
CA ALA A 90 -6.52 7.62 7.88
C ALA A 90 -6.57 6.98 9.29
N ASN A 91 -7.16 7.64 10.28
CA ASN A 91 -7.29 7.17 11.66
C ASN A 91 -8.45 6.18 11.90
N LYS A 92 -9.30 5.93 10.91
CA LYS A 92 -10.47 5.04 11.03
C LYS A 92 -10.07 3.59 10.76
N VAL A 93 -10.85 2.64 11.30
CA VAL A 93 -10.68 1.22 11.04
C VAL A 93 -11.03 0.91 9.58
N PRO A 94 -10.08 0.50 8.72
CA PRO A 94 -10.32 0.28 7.30
C PRO A 94 -11.36 -0.83 7.08
N GLN A 95 -12.32 -0.57 6.20
CA GLN A 95 -13.38 -1.54 5.86
C GLN A 95 -12.97 -2.44 4.70
N GLY A 96 -13.47 -3.68 4.68
CA GLY A 96 -13.24 -4.61 3.56
C GLY A 96 -11.82 -5.16 3.47
N LEU A 97 -11.05 -5.09 4.57
CA LEU A 97 -9.77 -5.78 4.74
C LEU A 97 -9.92 -7.10 5.51
N ASN A 98 -11.15 -7.59 5.70
CA ASN A 98 -11.37 -8.88 6.34
C ASN A 98 -10.78 -9.98 5.45
N ASP A 99 -9.94 -10.80 6.08
CA ASP A 99 -9.23 -11.92 5.47
C ASP A 99 -10.16 -13.07 5.09
#